data_AF-M1EN24-F1
#
_entry.id   AF-M1EN24-F1
#
_cell.length_a   1.000
_cell.length_b   1.000
_cell.length_c   1.000
_cell.angle_alpha   90.00
_cell.angle_beta   90.00
_cell.angle_gamma   90.00
#
_symmetry.space_group_name_H-M   'P 1'
#
loop_
_entity.id
_entity.type
_entity.pdbx_description
1 polymer ?
#
loop_
_entity_poly.entity_id
_entity_poly.type
_entity_poly.pdbx_seq_one_letter_code
_entity_poly.pdbx_strand_id
1 'polypeptide(L)'
;INSNLVCKVSDFGLSRVLEDDPEAAYTTRGGKIPIRWTSPEAIAYRKFTSASDVWSYGIVLWEVMSYGERPYWEMSNQDVIKAVDEGYRL
;
A
#
# COMPACT_ATOMS: atom_id res chain seq x y z
N ILE A 1 -0.89 -11.95 15.33
CA ILE A 1 -1.56 -13.27 15.19
C ILE A 1 -1.79 -13.80 16.60
N ASN A 2 -3.00 -14.26 16.93
CA ASN A 2 -3.28 -14.83 18.26
C ASN A 2 -3.02 -16.35 18.32
N SER A 3 -3.24 -16.96 19.48
CA SER A 3 -3.09 -18.42 19.68
C SER A 3 -3.94 -19.30 18.75
N ASN A 4 -4.99 -18.72 18.16
CA ASN A 4 -5.93 -19.41 17.28
C ASN A 4 -5.62 -19.14 15.79
N LEU A 5 -4.42 -18.63 15.49
CA LEU A 5 -3.99 -18.25 14.14
C LEU A 5 -4.87 -17.19 13.47
N VAL A 6 -5.56 -16.36 14.25
CA VAL A 6 -6.36 -15.25 13.73
C VAL A 6 -5.47 -14.03 13.48
N CYS A 7 -5.45 -13.57 12.24
CA CYS A 7 -4.85 -12.31 11.82
C CYS A 7 -5.85 -11.16 12.00
N LYS A 8 -5.36 -10.00 12.45
CA LYS A 8 -6.14 -8.77 12.57
C LYS A 8 -5.30 -7.63 12.03
N VAL A 9 -5.93 -6.74 11.27
CA VAL A 9 -5.30 -5.49 10.84
C VAL A 9 -5.13 -4.59 12.06
N SER A 10 -3.99 -3.93 12.16
CA SER A 10 -3.63 -3.01 13.25
C SER A 10 -3.02 -1.74 12.67
N ASP A 11 -2.72 -0.78 13.55
CA ASP A 11 -2.13 0.53 13.23
C ASP A 11 -3.00 1.41 12.32
N PHE A 12 -4.09 1.91 12.91
CA PHE A 12 -5.02 2.82 12.25
C PHE A 12 -4.60 4.30 12.34
N GLY A 13 -3.36 4.61 12.72
CA GLY A 13 -2.91 5.99 12.96
C GLY A 13 -2.96 6.90 11.73
N LEU A 14 -2.87 6.30 10.53
CA LEU A 14 -2.99 6.99 9.25
C LEU A 14 -4.35 6.78 8.57
N SER A 15 -5.19 5.89 9.10
CA SER A 15 -6.49 5.58 8.52
C SER A 15 -7.44 6.78 8.57
N ARG A 16 -8.32 6.88 7.57
CA ARG A 16 -9.36 7.91 7.48
C ARG A 16 -10.69 7.23 7.17
N VAL A 17 -11.76 7.73 7.79
CA VAL A 17 -13.11 7.32 7.42
C VAL A 17 -13.46 8.06 6.14
N LEU A 18 -13.77 7.32 5.10
CA LEU A 18 -14.34 7.84 3.87
C LEU A 18 -15.87 7.76 3.98
N GLU A 19 -16.58 8.65 3.29
CA GLU A 19 -18.03 8.52 3.11
C GLU A 19 -18.34 7.25 2.30
N ASP A 20 -19.58 6.78 2.36
CA ASP A 20 -20.05 5.60 1.62
C ASP A 20 -20.25 5.92 0.12
N ASP A 21 -19.20 6.46 -0.50
CA ASP A 21 -19.08 6.80 -1.90
C ASP A 21 -17.86 6.05 -2.47
N PRO A 22 -18.03 5.21 -3.51
CA PRO A 22 -16.93 4.50 -4.16
C PRO A 22 -15.81 5.41 -4.70
N GLU A 23 -16.14 6.66 -5.03
CA GLU A 23 -15.18 7.67 -5.51
C GLU A 23 -14.58 8.51 -4.38
N ALA A 24 -14.99 8.26 -3.13
CA ALA A 24 -14.43 8.94 -1.97
C ALA A 24 -12.92 8.76 -1.93
N ALA A 25 -12.22 9.89 -1.89
CA ALA A 25 -10.77 9.92 -1.82
C ALA A 25 -10.34 10.89 -0.75
N TYR A 26 -9.31 10.52 0.00
CA TYR A 26 -8.64 11.46 0.88
C TYR A 26 -7.31 11.89 0.26
N THR A 27 -6.98 13.17 0.45
CA THR A 27 -5.72 13.75 0.02
C THR A 27 -4.92 14.24 1.20
N THR A 28 -3.67 13.80 1.32
CA THR A 28 -2.77 14.26 2.40
C THR A 28 -1.93 15.45 1.96
N ARG A 29 -1.71 16.43 2.84
CA ARG A 29 -0.85 17.61 2.57
C ARG A 29 0.58 17.47 3.10
N GLY A 30 1.11 16.25 3.20
CA GLY A 30 2.46 15.99 3.70
C GLY A 30 2.62 14.61 4.32
N GLY A 31 3.78 14.35 4.91
CA GLY A 31 4.10 13.08 5.57
C GLY A 31 4.84 12.09 4.67
N LYS A 32 5.65 11.23 5.31
CA LYS A 32 6.33 10.10 4.66
C LYS A 32 5.29 9.02 4.37
N ILE A 33 5.30 8.49 3.15
CA ILE A 33 4.45 7.36 2.73
C ILE A 33 5.33 6.11 2.54
N PRO A 34 4.81 4.91 2.84
CA PRO A 34 5.53 3.66 2.64
C PRO A 34 5.52 3.27 1.16
N ILE A 35 6.49 3.79 0.39
CA ILE A 35 6.53 3.71 -1.09
C ILE A 35 6.21 2.31 -1.65
N ARG A 36 6.79 1.24 -1.08
CA ARG A 36 6.65 -0.13 -1.62
C ARG A 36 5.24 -0.72 -1.48
N TRP A 37 4.42 -0.18 -0.57
CA TRP A 37 3.03 -0.59 -0.40
C TRP A 37 2.05 0.41 -1.02
N THR A 38 2.51 1.59 -1.44
CA THR A 38 1.63 2.66 -1.91
C THR A 38 1.34 2.49 -3.40
N SER A 39 0.08 2.67 -3.79
CA SER A 39 -0.33 2.59 -5.20
C SER A 39 0.24 3.74 -6.05
N PRO A 40 0.33 3.58 -7.38
CA PRO A 40 0.89 4.61 -8.27
C PRO A 40 0.17 5.95 -8.14
N GLU A 41 -1.16 5.95 -8.09
CA GLU A 41 -1.98 7.15 -7.96
C GLU A 41 -1.82 7.83 -6.59
N ALA A 42 -1.61 7.06 -5.53
CA ALA A 42 -1.34 7.59 -4.20
C ALA A 42 0.09 8.15 -4.07
N ILE A 43 1.07 7.59 -4.78
CA ILE A 43 2.43 8.15 -4.88
C ILE A 43 2.41 9.47 -5.66
N ALA A 44 1.80 9.48 -6.85
CA ALA A 44 1.85 10.61 -7.77
C ALA A 44 0.98 11.79 -7.30
N TYR A 45 -0.23 11.50 -6.84
CA TYR A 45 -1.25 12.54 -6.58
C TYR A 45 -1.64 12.65 -5.11
N ARG A 46 -1.06 11.83 -4.23
CA ARG A 46 -1.48 11.72 -2.81
C ARG A 46 -2.98 11.42 -2.67
N LYS A 47 -3.58 10.76 -3.67
CA LYS A 47 -4.99 10.38 -3.70
C LYS A 47 -5.12 8.95 -3.18
N PHE A 48 -5.80 8.78 -2.05
CA PHE A 48 -6.02 7.49 -1.43
C PHE A 48 -7.50 7.14 -1.45
N THR A 49 -7.80 5.95 -1.94
CA THR A 49 -9.14 5.38 -2.14
C THR A 49 -9.15 3.92 -1.68
N SER A 50 -10.34 3.30 -1.63
CA SER A 50 -10.42 1.85 -1.42
C SER A 50 -9.64 1.04 -2.46
N ALA A 51 -9.52 1.52 -3.70
CA ALA A 51 -8.70 0.85 -4.73
C ALA A 51 -7.19 0.91 -4.40
N SER A 52 -6.71 2.02 -3.84
CA SER A 52 -5.32 2.11 -3.36
C SER A 52 -5.02 1.18 -2.18
N ASP A 53 -6.03 0.91 -1.33
CA ASP A 53 -5.92 -0.08 -0.26
C ASP A 53 -5.86 -1.51 -0.83
N VAL A 54 -6.60 -1.81 -1.90
CA VAL A 54 -6.51 -3.10 -2.60
C VAL A 54 -5.12 -3.32 -3.20
N TRP A 55 -4.49 -2.29 -3.76
CA TRP A 55 -3.09 -2.38 -4.20
C TRP A 55 -2.16 -2.76 -3.04
N SER A 56 -2.28 -2.03 -1.91
CA SER A 56 -1.49 -2.29 -0.70
C SER A 56 -1.68 -3.72 -0.20
N TYR A 57 -2.92 -4.22 -0.23
CA TYR A 57 -3.25 -5.60 0.11
C TYR A 57 -2.59 -6.62 -0.83
N GLY A 58 -2.49 -6.33 -2.13
CA GLY A 58 -1.74 -7.17 -3.07
C GLY A 58 -0.27 -7.33 -2.70
N ILE A 59 0.38 -6.26 -2.24
CA ILE A 59 1.76 -6.32 -1.73
C ILE A 59 1.82 -7.18 -0.45
N VAL A 60 0.86 -7.04 0.47
CA VAL A 60 0.79 -7.87 1.68
C VAL A 60 0.60 -9.36 1.34
N LEU A 61 -0.22 -9.70 0.34
CA LEU A 61 -0.35 -11.08 -0.13
C LEU A 61 0.99 -11.62 -0.64
N TRP A 62 1.74 -10.82 -1.40
CA TRP A 62 3.07 -11.19 -1.87
C TRP A 62 4.04 -11.42 -0.71
N GLU A 63 4.02 -10.58 0.34
CA GLU A 63 4.83 -10.78 1.55
C GLU A 63 4.49 -12.09 2.25
N VAL A 64 3.21 -12.42 2.38
CA VAL A 64 2.78 -13.69 2.99
C VAL A 64 3.28 -14.89 2.19
N MET A 65 3.13 -14.86 0.86
CA MET A 65 3.52 -15.96 -0.03
C MET A 65 5.04 -16.11 -0.16
N SER A 66 5.78 -15.02 0.04
CA SER A 66 7.24 -15.00 0.03
C SER A 66 7.86 -15.24 1.41
N TYR A 67 7.07 -15.61 2.42
CA TYR A 67 7.54 -15.86 3.79
C TYR A 67 8.21 -14.63 4.45
N GLY A 68 7.72 -13.43 4.13
CA GLY A 68 8.14 -12.17 4.74
C GLY A 68 9.35 -11.53 4.07
N GLU A 69 9.66 -11.90 2.82
CA GLU A 69 10.68 -11.21 2.03
C GLU A 69 10.29 -9.75 1.78
N ARG A 70 11.30 -8.92 1.48
CA ARG A 70 11.09 -7.50 1.22
C ARG A 70 10.50 -7.30 -0.19
N PRO A 71 9.31 -6.68 -0.34
CA PRO A 71 8.69 -6.44 -1.66
C PRO A 71 9.61 -5.60 -2.54
N TYR A 72 9.91 -5.99 -3.78
CA TYR A 72 10.87 -5.33 -4.69
C TYR A 72 12.36 -5.45 -4.31
N TRP A 73 12.73 -6.39 -3.42
CA TRP A 73 14.12 -6.73 -3.11
C TRP A 73 15.02 -5.50 -2.85
N GLU A 74 16.15 -5.40 -3.55
CA GLU A 74 17.20 -4.38 -3.37
C GLU A 74 16.95 -3.07 -4.11
N MET A 75 15.82 -2.91 -4.81
CA MET A 75 15.52 -1.68 -5.56
C MET A 75 15.42 -0.47 -4.62
N SER A 76 16.00 0.69 -4.95
CA SER A 76 15.75 1.88 -4.12
C SER A 76 14.27 2.30 -4.22
N ASN A 77 13.78 3.14 -3.30
CA ASN A 77 12.41 3.67 -3.44
C ASN A 77 12.21 4.42 -4.76
N GLN A 78 13.25 5.08 -5.29
CA GLN A 78 13.18 5.76 -6.59
C GLN A 78 13.05 4.75 -7.73
N ASP A 79 13.79 3.64 -7.67
CA ASP A 79 13.71 2.58 -8.67
C ASP A 79 12.35 1.89 -8.65
N VAL A 80 11.77 1.65 -7.46
CA VAL A 80 10.43 1.07 -7.32
C VAL A 80 9.39 1.98 -7.97
N ILE A 81 9.43 3.29 -7.69
CA ILE A 81 8.50 4.26 -8.29
C ILE A 81 8.58 4.18 -9.82
N LYS A 82 9.80 4.24 -10.36
CA LYS A 82 10.03 4.20 -11.81
C LYS A 82 9.53 2.89 -12.43
N ALA A 83 9.89 1.74 -11.86
CA ALA A 83 9.51 0.45 -12.43
C ALA A 83 8.00 0.23 -12.40
N VAL A 84 7.33 0.61 -11.30
CA VAL A 84 5.88 0.49 -11.17
C VAL A 84 5.15 1.37 -12.19
N ASP A 85 5.64 2.60 -12.42
CA ASP A 85 5.14 3.53 -13.43
C ASP A 85 5.34 2.97 -14.86
N GLU A 86 6.46 2.26 -15.10
CA GLU A 86 6.74 1.53 -16.34
C GLU A 86 5.94 0.21 -16.47
N GLY A 87 5.09 -0.14 -15.51
CA GLY A 87 4.20 -1.30 -15.55
C GLY A 87 4.73 -2.59 -14.92
N TYR A 88 5.92 -2.57 -14.29
CA TYR A 88 6.46 -3.71 -13.57
C TYR A 88 5.58 -4.11 -12.38
N ARG A 89 5.47 -5.42 -12.09
CA ARG A 89 4.72 -6.01 -10.97
C ARG A 89 5.53 -7.12 -10.31
N LEU A 90 5.23 -7.40 -9.04
CA LEU A 90 5.85 -8.45 -8.21
C LEU A 90 5.36 -9.86 -8.53
#